data_AF-A0A4U0RJI8-F1
#
_entry.id   AF-A0A4U0RJI8-F1
#
_cell.length_a   1.000
_cell.length_b   1.000
_cell.length_c   1.000
_cell.angle_alpha   90.00
_cell.angle_beta   90.00
_cell.angle_gamma   90.00
#
_symmetry.space_group_name_H-M   'P 1'
#
loop_
_entity.id
_entity.type
_entity.pdbx_description
1 polymer ?
#
loop_
_entity_poly.entity_id
_entity_poly.type
_entity_poly.pdbx_seq_one_letter_code
_entity_poly.pdbx_strand_id
1 'polypeptide(L)' 'MYPPRDGDTEQACRRATAALTALPADYRTGLIRARATDLYRSVPAQHHREPAVRALHNALTA' A
#
# COMPACT_ATOMS: atom_id res chain seq x y z
N MET A 1 13.00 -3.75 22.01
CA MET A 1 11.88 -3.43 21.08
C MET A 1 12.42 -2.42 20.09
N TYR A 2 12.74 -2.82 18.85
CA TYR A 2 13.29 -1.91 17.84
C TYR A 2 12.17 -0.99 17.33
N PRO A 3 12.38 0.33 17.21
CA PRO A 3 11.39 1.19 16.58
C PRO A 3 11.20 0.76 15.12
N PRO A 4 9.97 0.84 14.57
CA PRO A 4 9.75 0.56 13.16
C PRO A 4 10.63 1.49 12.34
N ARG A 5 11.55 0.90 11.57
CA ARG A 5 12.41 1.65 10.66
C ARG A 5 11.52 2.10 9.52
N ASP A 6 11.52 3.40 9.22
CA ASP A 6 10.76 4.01 8.13
C ASP A 6 10.95 3.27 6.77
N GLY A 7 12.11 2.65 6.58
CA GLY A 7 12.41 1.81 5.40
C GLY A 7 11.60 0.52 5.28
N ASP A 8 10.99 0.02 6.36
CA ASP A 8 10.08 -1.13 6.31
C ASP A 8 8.74 -0.70 5.69
N THR A 9 8.29 0.53 5.97
CA THR A 9 7.01 1.07 5.50
C THR A 9 7.04 1.36 3.99
N GLU A 10 8.13 1.93 3.47
CA GLU A 10 8.27 2.16 2.02
C GLU A 10 8.32 0.82 1.26
N GLN A 11 9.15 -0.13 1.72
CA GLN A 11 9.23 -1.45 1.10
C GLN A 11 7.93 -2.24 1.21
N ALA A 12 7.21 -2.15 2.33
CA ALA A 12 5.90 -2.77 2.49
C ALA A 12 4.88 -2.19 1.51
N CYS A 13 4.83 -0.86 1.34
CA CYS A 13 3.95 -0.22 0.36
C CYS A 13 4.33 -0.57 -1.08
N ARG A 14 5.63 -0.63 -1.39
CA ARG A 14 6.12 -0.99 -2.72
C ARG A 14 5.77 -2.45 -3.06
N ARG A 15 5.96 -3.38 -2.11
CA ARG A 15 5.56 -4.79 -2.26
C ARG A 15 4.05 -4.96 -2.37
N ALA A 16 3.27 -4.24 -1.58
CA ALA A 16 1.82 -4.26 -1.66
C ALA A 16 1.32 -3.74 -3.01
N THR A 17 1.90 -2.64 -3.50
CA THR A 17 1.58 -2.08 -4.83
C THR A 17 1.94 -3.07 -5.94
N ALA A 18 3.12 -3.70 -5.88
CA ALA A 18 3.54 -4.72 -6.84
C ALA A 18 2.62 -5.96 -6.83
N ALA A 19 2.18 -6.41 -5.66
CA ALA A 19 1.21 -7.49 -5.53
C ALA A 19 -0.16 -7.09 -6.12
N LEU A 20 -0.61 -5.86 -5.88
CA LEU A 20 -1.82 -5.28 -6.47
C LEU A 20 -1.77 -5.20 -7.99
N THR A 21 -0.63 -4.78 -8.57
CA THR A 21 -0.46 -4.65 -10.03
C THR A 21 -0.24 -5.99 -10.73
N ALA A 22 0.37 -6.97 -10.05
CA ALA A 22 0.53 -8.33 -10.56
C ALA A 22 -0.79 -9.11 -10.67
N LEU A 23 -1.83 -8.69 -9.94
CA LEU A 23 -3.14 -9.33 -10.01
C LEU A 23 -3.95 -8.83 -11.21
N PRO A 24 -4.62 -9.74 -11.95
CA PRO A 24 -5.52 -9.36 -13.03
C PRO A 24 -6.61 -8.42 -12.51
N ALA A 25 -7.04 -7.46 -13.33
CA ALA A 25 -8.08 -6.51 -12.94
C ALA A 25 -9.38 -7.20 -12.48
N ASP A 26 -9.72 -8.35 -13.07
CA ASP A 26 -10.83 -9.22 -12.68
C ASP A 26 -10.72 -9.81 -11.27
N TYR A 27 -9.50 -9.92 -10.73
CA TYR A 27 -9.23 -10.34 -9.36
C TYR A 27 -9.11 -9.17 -8.38
N ARG A 28 -9.15 -7.91 -8.85
CA ARG A 28 -9.35 -6.73 -7.98
C ARG A 28 -10.82 -6.60 -7.54
N THR A 29 -11.46 -7.74 -7.29
CA THR A 29 -12.73 -7.82 -6.59
C THR A 29 -12.51 -7.33 -5.15
N GLY A 30 -13.53 -6.70 -4.55
CA GLY A 30 -13.40 -5.74 -3.45
C GLY A 30 -12.55 -6.13 -2.23
N LEU A 31 -12.22 -7.41 -2.06
CA LEU A 31 -11.34 -7.93 -1.01
C LEU A 31 -9.89 -7.41 -1.12
N ILE A 32 -9.36 -7.33 -2.35
CA ILE A 32 -8.02 -6.76 -2.59
C ILE A 32 -8.01 -5.26 -2.32
N ARG A 33 -9.05 -4.56 -2.78
CA ARG A 33 -9.21 -3.12 -2.52
C ARG A 33 -9.34 -2.83 -1.02
N ALA A 34 -10.09 -3.65 -0.30
CA ALA A 34 -10.24 -3.56 1.15
C ALA A 34 -8.90 -3.78 1.87
N ARG A 35 -8.15 -4.84 1.51
CA ARG A 35 -6.80 -5.11 2.06
C ARG A 35 -5.82 -3.98 1.81
N ALA A 36 -5.81 -3.44 0.60
CA ALA A 36 -4.93 -2.34 0.22
C ALA A 36 -5.30 -1.03 0.95
N THR A 37 -6.60 -0.78 1.16
CA THR A 37 -7.09 0.37 1.95
C THR A 37 -6.76 0.23 3.43
N ASP A 38 -6.89 -0.98 3.99
CA ASP A 38 -6.53 -1.31 5.36
C ASP A 38 -5.02 -1.12 5.61
N LEU A 39 -4.19 -1.56 4.67
CA LEU A 39 -2.75 -1.31 4.69
C LEU A 39 -2.46 0.19 4.65
N TYR A 40 -3.09 0.95 3.75
CA TYR A 40 -2.92 2.41 3.66
C TYR A 40 -3.32 3.11 4.97
N ARG A 41 -4.40 2.67 5.64
CA ARG A 41 -4.81 3.21 6.95
C ARG A 41 -3.87 2.84 8.09
N SER A 42 -3.18 1.69 7.98
CA SER A 42 -2.17 1.28 8.96
C SER A 42 -0.85 2.04 8.79
N VAL A 43 -0.64 2.69 7.65
CA VAL A 43 0.53 3.56 7.44
C VAL A 43 0.34 4.86 8.22
N PRO A 44 1.32 5.29 9.04
CA PRO A 44 1.23 6.55 9.76
C PRO A 44 1.21 7.74 8.79
N ALA A 45 0.45 8.79 9.11
CA ALA A 45 0.27 9.98 8.26
C ALA A 45 1.59 10.67 7.86
N GLN A 46 2.64 10.55 8.69
CA GLN A 46 4.00 11.01 8.40
C GLN A 46 4.63 10.35 7.15
N HIS A 47 4.27 9.10 6.86
CA HIS A 47 4.72 8.38 5.65
C HIS A 47 3.80 8.58 4.46
N HIS A 48 2.65 9.25 4.59
CA HIS A 48 1.75 9.47 3.44
C HIS A 48 2.36 10.36 2.36
N ARG A 49 3.42 11.10 2.69
CA ARG A 49 4.20 11.89 1.74
C ARG A 49 5.17 11.05 0.90
N GLU A 50 5.42 9.80 1.32
CA GLU A 50 6.31 8.90 0.61
C GLU A 50 5.72 8.54 -0.77
N PRO A 51 6.57 8.49 -1.81
CA PRO A 51 6.14 8.20 -3.17
C PRO A 51 5.46 6.81 -3.27
N ALA A 52 5.91 5.83 -2.48
CA ALA A 52 5.33 4.49 -2.45
C ALA A 52 3.89 4.46 -1.91
N VAL A 53 3.60 5.25 -0.87
CA VAL A 53 2.26 5.36 -0.29
C VAL A 53 1.32 6.11 -1.24
N ARG A 54 1.84 7.11 -1.94
CA ARG A 54 1.11 7.87 -2.95
C ARG A 54 0.77 7.00 -4.18
N ALA A 55 1.69 6.14 -4.61
CA ALA A 55 1.45 5.18 -5.68
C ALA A 55 0.37 4.15 -5.31
N LEU A 56 0.39 3.64 -4.07
CA LEU A 56 -0.64 2.76 -3.54
C LEU A 56 -2.02 3.44 -3.54
N HIS A 57 -2.10 4.68 -3.06
CA HIS A 57 -3.34 5.45 -3.08
C HIS A 57 -3.87 5.67 -4.50
N ASN A 58 -2.99 6.02 -5.45
CA ASN A 58 -3.40 6.21 -6.84
C ASN A 58 -3.98 4.92 -7.45
N ALA A 59 -3.38 3.76 -7.14
CA ALA A 59 -3.88 2.47 -7.58
C ALA A 59 -5.22 2.06 -6.94
N LEU A 60 -5.57 2.65 -5.78
CA LEU A 60 -6.87 2.44 -5.11
C LEU A 60 -8.00 3.33 -5.65
N THR A 61 -7.63 4.48 -6.23
CA THR A 61 -8.56 5.51 -6.74
C THR A 61 -8.72 5.51 -8.26
N ALA A 62 -7.81 4.87 -9.00
CA ALA A 62 -7.92 4.61 -10.43
C ALA A 62 -8.94 3.49 -10.73
#